data_AF-A0A1Y4HKH9-F1
#
_entry.id   AF-A0A1Y4HKH9-F1
#
_cell.length_a   1.000
_cell.length_b   1.000
_cell.length_c   1.000
_cell.angle_alpha   90.00
_cell.angle_beta   90.00
_cell.angle_gamma   90.00
#
_symmetry.space_group_name_H-M   'P 1'
#
loop_
_entity.id
_entity.type
_entity.pdbx_description
1 polymer ?
#
loop_
_entity_poly.entity_id
_entity_poly.type
_entity_poly.pdbx_seq_one_letter_code
_entity_poly.pdbx_strand_id
1 'polypeptide(L)'
;MDDLVSNVALADGRRIVLHDEDDISLFLVSNSGVEETLPFSHLSGNYGGGSLLLSPSQRYVIFSYFSGESEEGFALLEIANNQLKLLYDSDYLYGEDANYGFTNDERTIIQTFRTGAWYKDEAEIDENGDMYYEFGELNLLSLETNNLNRHTILVY
;
A
#
# COMPACT_ATOMS: atom_id res chain seq x y z
N MET A 1 -17.39 -3.56 2.56
CA MET A 1 -16.53 -2.58 1.90
C MET A 1 -16.23 -1.57 2.98
N ASP A 2 -15.05 -1.69 3.60
CA ASP A 2 -14.61 -0.65 4.52
C ASP A 2 -14.44 0.63 3.70
N ASP A 3 -14.89 1.76 4.24
CA ASP A 3 -14.79 3.04 3.55
C ASP A 3 -13.30 3.34 3.30
N LEU A 4 -12.92 3.53 2.04
CA LEU A 4 -11.56 3.90 1.68
C LEU A 4 -11.17 5.18 2.43
N VAL A 5 -10.05 5.14 3.14
CA VAL A 5 -9.56 6.31 3.89
C VAL A 5 -8.90 7.27 2.91
N SER A 6 -9.63 8.31 2.52
CA SER A 6 -9.15 9.38 1.63
C SER A 6 -8.50 10.55 2.38
N ASN A 7 -8.47 10.53 3.72
CA ASN A 7 -7.91 11.60 4.53
C ASN A 7 -7.27 11.07 5.82
N VAL A 8 -6.04 11.48 6.10
CA VAL A 8 -5.37 11.25 7.38
C VAL A 8 -4.96 12.58 8.03
N ALA A 9 -5.21 12.71 9.33
CA ALA A 9 -4.87 13.89 10.11
C ALA A 9 -3.56 13.70 10.88
N LEU A 10 -2.68 14.70 10.81
CA LEU A 10 -1.47 14.78 11.60
C LEU A 10 -1.75 15.48 12.93
N ALA A 11 -0.94 15.18 13.95
CA ALA A 11 -1.04 15.74 15.29
C ALA A 11 -0.74 17.25 15.33
N ASP A 12 0.00 17.77 14.35
CA ASP A 12 0.28 19.19 14.21
C ASP A 12 -0.85 19.99 13.52
N GLY A 13 -1.97 19.33 13.21
CA GLY A 13 -3.15 19.92 12.59
C GLY A 13 -3.11 19.92 11.06
N ARG A 14 -2.01 19.47 10.43
CA ARG A 14 -1.98 19.22 8.99
C ARG A 14 -2.79 17.97 8.63
N ARG A 15 -3.09 17.82 7.35
CA ARG A 15 -3.81 16.67 6.78
C ARG A 15 -3.20 16.25 5.47
N ILE A 16 -3.26 14.97 5.16
CA ILE A 16 -3.00 14.46 3.82
C ILE A 16 -4.34 14.01 3.25
N VAL A 17 -4.67 14.50 2.06
CA VAL A 17 -5.94 14.26 1.40
C VAL A 17 -5.69 13.65 0.03
N LEU A 18 -6.30 12.50 -0.22
CA LEU A 18 -6.42 11.89 -1.53
C LEU A 18 -7.62 12.54 -2.24
N HIS A 19 -7.37 13.03 -3.45
CA HIS A 19 -8.39 13.56 -4.34
C HIS A 19 -8.37 12.75 -5.63
N ASP A 20 -9.50 12.13 -5.97
CA ASP A 20 -9.61 11.07 -6.97
C ASP A 20 -10.70 11.30 -8.04
N GLU A 21 -11.29 12.50 -8.12
CA GLU A 21 -12.37 12.81 -9.08
C GLU A 21 -11.90 13.02 -10.53
N ASP A 22 -10.79 13.73 -10.74
CA ASP A 22 -10.24 14.07 -12.07
C ASP A 22 -8.72 13.82 -12.11
N ASP A 23 -7.94 14.82 -11.68
CA ASP A 23 -6.49 14.72 -11.56
C ASP A 23 -6.13 14.10 -10.21
N ILE A 24 -5.91 12.78 -10.21
CA ILE A 24 -5.62 12.03 -8.99
C ILE A 24 -4.35 12.58 -8.36
N SER A 25 -4.47 13.06 -7.12
CA SER A 25 -3.38 13.74 -6.41
C SER A 25 -3.49 13.54 -4.91
N LEU A 26 -2.34 13.59 -4.24
CA LEU A 26 -2.25 13.75 -2.80
C LEU A 26 -1.95 15.21 -2.47
N PHE A 27 -2.72 15.77 -1.55
CA PHE A 27 -2.52 17.12 -1.03
C PHE A 27 -2.05 17.07 0.41
N LEU A 28 -0.94 17.73 0.71
CA LEU A 28 -0.58 18.09 2.08
C LEU A 28 -1.20 19.46 2.40
N VAL A 29 -2.11 19.48 3.35
CA VAL A 29 -2.94 20.65 3.70
C VAL A 29 -2.65 21.09 5.12
N SER A 30 -2.49 22.40 5.31
CA SER A 30 -2.37 23.06 6.61
C SER A 30 -3.52 24.04 6.81
N ASN A 31 -3.54 24.75 7.94
CA ASN A 31 -4.49 25.84 8.17
C ASN A 31 -4.31 27.03 7.22
N SER A 32 -3.12 27.20 6.63
CA SER A 32 -2.83 28.27 5.66
C SER A 32 -3.22 27.91 4.22
N GLY A 33 -3.58 26.65 3.95
CA GLY A 33 -3.97 26.16 2.64
C GLY A 33 -3.21 24.90 2.24
N VAL A 34 -3.10 24.68 0.93
CA VAL A 34 -2.32 23.57 0.37
C VAL A 34 -0.84 23.92 0.44
N GLU A 35 -0.08 23.10 1.17
CA GLU A 35 1.39 23.22 1.27
C GLU A 35 2.07 22.53 0.08
N GLU A 36 1.54 21.38 -0.35
CA GLU A 36 2.08 20.61 -1.47
C GLU A 36 1.00 19.78 -2.17
N THR A 37 1.24 19.53 -3.45
CA THR A 37 0.49 18.60 -4.30
C THR A 37 1.45 17.57 -4.90
N LEU A 38 1.17 16.29 -4.71
CA LEU A 38 1.85 15.18 -5.37
C LEU A 38 0.88 14.49 -6.35
N PRO A 39 1.03 14.69 -7.67
CA PRO A 39 0.21 14.02 -8.67
C PRO A 39 0.45 12.51 -8.72
N PHE A 40 -0.60 11.73 -8.98
CA PHE A 40 -0.49 10.28 -9.18
C PHE A 40 0.41 9.91 -10.37
N SER A 41 0.53 10.79 -11.38
CA SER A 41 1.41 10.56 -12.53
C SER A 41 2.90 10.45 -12.17
N HIS A 42 3.27 10.74 -10.91
CA HIS A 42 4.60 10.49 -10.37
C HIS A 42 4.77 9.06 -9.80
N LEU A 43 3.70 8.27 -9.78
CA LEU A 43 3.65 6.89 -9.31
C LEU A 43 3.40 5.94 -10.50
N SER A 44 3.70 4.68 -10.27
CA SER A 44 3.56 3.60 -11.24
C SER A 44 2.11 3.12 -11.31
N GLY A 45 1.70 2.72 -12.51
CA GLY A 45 0.41 2.07 -12.74
C GLY A 45 -0.71 3.00 -13.22
N ASN A 46 -1.91 2.42 -13.21
CA ASN A 46 -3.21 3.04 -13.45
C ASN A 46 -3.94 3.16 -12.10
N TYR A 47 -5.10 3.81 -12.13
CA TYR A 47 -5.85 4.11 -10.93
C TYR A 47 -7.34 3.82 -11.12
N GLY A 48 -7.86 2.94 -10.29
CA GLY A 48 -9.27 2.65 -10.07
C GLY A 48 -9.75 3.02 -8.66
N GLY A 49 -8.83 3.31 -7.74
CA GLY A 49 -9.10 3.77 -6.38
C GLY A 49 -7.88 3.63 -5.48
N GLY A 50 -7.97 4.15 -4.27
CA GLY A 50 -6.88 4.07 -3.31
C GLY A 50 -7.24 4.52 -1.90
N SER A 51 -6.30 4.34 -0.97
CA SER A 51 -6.46 4.67 0.44
C SER A 51 -5.14 5.08 1.08
N LEU A 52 -5.25 5.76 2.22
CA LEU A 52 -4.11 6.29 2.98
C LEU A 52 -3.98 5.58 4.33
N LEU A 53 -2.74 5.22 4.69
CA LEU A 53 -2.38 4.73 6.01
C LEU A 53 -1.20 5.52 6.58
N LEU A 54 -1.45 6.26 7.67
CA LEU A 54 -0.43 7.05 8.37
C LEU A 54 0.37 6.16 9.33
N SER A 55 1.69 6.32 9.36
CA SER A 55 2.55 5.60 10.32
C SER A 55 2.31 6.07 11.77
N PRO A 56 2.56 5.22 12.78
CA PRO A 56 2.41 5.60 14.20
C PRO A 56 3.17 6.88 14.58
N SER A 57 4.38 7.09 14.06
CA SER A 57 5.15 8.31 14.32
C SER A 57 4.73 9.50 13.45
N GLN A 58 3.82 9.30 12.50
CA GLN A 58 3.37 10.28 11.52
C GLN A 58 4.50 10.84 10.65
N ARG A 59 5.59 10.08 10.48
CA ARG A 59 6.70 10.44 9.58
C ARG A 59 6.50 9.88 8.19
N TYR A 60 5.69 8.83 8.06
CA TYR A 60 5.44 8.16 6.79
C TYR A 60 3.94 8.04 6.54
N VAL A 61 3.57 8.03 5.27
CA VAL A 61 2.24 7.62 4.81
C VAL A 61 2.40 6.57 3.70
N ILE A 62 1.60 5.52 3.78
CA ILE A 62 1.39 4.59 2.68
C ILE A 62 0.20 5.10 1.90
N PHE A 63 0.39 5.27 0.60
CA PHE A 63 -0.69 5.45 -0.34
C PHE A 63 -0.84 4.17 -1.14
N SER A 64 -1.87 3.39 -0.83
CA SER A 64 -2.24 2.19 -1.58
C SER A 64 -3.21 2.55 -2.70
N TYR A 65 -3.05 1.92 -3.85
CA TYR A 65 -3.87 2.13 -5.03
C TYR A 65 -4.06 0.82 -5.78
N PHE A 66 -5.14 0.71 -6.54
CA PHE A 66 -5.46 -0.45 -7.36
C PHE A 66 -5.95 -0.02 -8.73
N SER A 67 -5.83 -0.90 -9.73
CA SER A 67 -6.20 -0.62 -11.11
C SER A 67 -7.69 -0.79 -11.42
N GLY A 68 -8.36 -1.68 -10.68
CA GLY A 68 -9.69 -2.22 -10.98
C GLY A 68 -9.68 -3.58 -11.69
N GLU A 69 -8.50 -4.11 -12.03
CA GLU A 69 -8.28 -5.38 -12.76
C GLU A 69 -7.39 -6.34 -11.96
N SER A 70 -7.68 -6.50 -10.65
CA SER A 70 -6.96 -7.39 -9.73
C SER A 70 -5.45 -7.11 -9.58
N GLU A 71 -5.06 -5.83 -9.78
CA GLU A 71 -3.71 -5.34 -9.50
C GLU A 71 -3.74 -4.29 -8.39
N GLU A 72 -2.86 -4.46 -7.41
CA GLU A 72 -2.66 -3.54 -6.29
C GLU A 72 -1.22 -3.04 -6.24
N GLY A 73 -1.03 -1.79 -5.83
CA GLY A 73 0.26 -1.17 -5.65
C GLY A 73 0.25 -0.23 -4.46
N PHE A 74 1.43 0.19 -4.02
CA PHE A 74 1.56 1.21 -3.00
C PHE A 74 2.82 2.04 -3.17
N ALA A 75 2.69 3.31 -2.75
CA ALA A 75 3.80 4.22 -2.59
C ALA A 75 4.04 4.49 -1.09
N LEU A 76 5.31 4.52 -0.70
CA LEU A 76 5.75 5.01 0.60
C LEU A 76 6.24 6.45 0.46
N LEU A 77 5.63 7.35 1.22
CA LEU A 77 6.00 8.76 1.24
C LEU A 77 6.51 9.16 2.63
N GLU A 78 7.62 9.90 2.65
CA GLU A 78 8.13 10.60 3.84
C GLU A 78 7.48 11.97 3.96
N ILE A 79 6.99 12.30 5.15
CA ILE A 79 6.40 13.59 5.48
C ILE A 79 7.48 14.43 6.16
N ALA A 80 8.12 15.34 5.42
CA ALA A 80 9.21 16.17 5.93
C ALA A 80 9.20 17.56 5.29
N ASN A 81 9.52 18.59 6.08
CA ASN A 81 9.69 19.97 5.59
C ASN A 81 8.51 20.51 4.75
N ASN A 82 7.28 20.23 5.18
CA ASN A 82 6.05 20.56 4.43
C ASN A 82 5.97 19.91 3.04
N GLN A 83 6.60 18.74 2.88
CA GLN A 83 6.60 17.97 1.66
C GLN A 83 6.32 16.48 1.92
N LEU A 84 5.89 15.79 0.86
CA LEU A 84 5.61 14.37 0.66
C LEU A 84 6.66 13.85 -0.31
N LYS A 85 7.73 13.32 0.24
CA LYS A 85 8.84 12.81 -0.55
C LYS A 85 8.64 11.32 -0.82
N LEU A 86 8.57 10.95 -2.10
CA LEU A 86 8.53 9.55 -2.51
C LEU A 86 9.82 8.83 -2.09
N LEU A 87 9.66 7.79 -1.26
CA LEU A 87 10.75 6.91 -0.84
C LEU A 87 10.78 5.61 -1.63
N TYR A 88 9.61 5.07 -1.94
CA TYR A 88 9.44 3.79 -2.61
C TYR A 88 8.11 3.74 -3.35
N ASP A 89 8.09 3.04 -4.48
CA ASP A 89 6.93 2.72 -5.30
C ASP A 89 7.04 1.23 -5.64
N SER A 90 6.01 0.45 -5.34
CA SER A 90 6.01 -0.99 -5.55
C SER A 90 5.82 -1.42 -7.00
N ASP A 91 5.40 -0.51 -7.89
CA ASP A 91 4.71 -0.87 -9.13
C ASP A 91 3.48 -1.75 -8.81
N TYR A 92 2.96 -2.46 -9.80
CA TYR A 92 1.87 -3.41 -9.59
C TYR A 92 2.32 -4.75 -9.03
N LEU A 93 1.53 -5.19 -8.05
CA LEU A 93 1.52 -6.52 -7.48
C LEU A 93 0.17 -7.15 -7.84
N TYR A 94 0.19 -8.43 -8.23
CA TYR A 94 -1.00 -9.13 -8.68
C TYR A 94 -1.70 -9.75 -7.49
N GLY A 95 -2.86 -9.23 -7.12
CA GLY A 95 -3.62 -9.68 -5.96
C GLY A 95 -4.74 -8.72 -5.59
N GLU A 96 -5.50 -9.09 -4.56
CA GLU A 96 -6.68 -8.37 -4.09
C GLU A 96 -6.75 -8.30 -2.56
N ASP A 97 -7.41 -7.27 -2.07
CA ASP A 97 -7.60 -6.92 -0.66
C ASP A 97 -6.28 -6.72 0.08
N ALA A 98 -5.38 -5.88 -0.45
CA ALA A 98 -4.14 -5.61 0.25
C ALA A 98 -4.38 -4.93 1.59
N ASN A 99 -3.70 -5.44 2.60
CA ASN A 99 -3.62 -4.88 3.93
C ASN A 99 -2.19 -4.45 4.23
N TYR A 100 -2.04 -3.40 5.03
CA TYR A 100 -0.76 -2.76 5.28
C TYR A 100 -0.56 -2.52 6.77
N GLY A 101 0.68 -2.64 7.22
CA GLY A 101 1.08 -2.34 8.59
C GLY A 101 2.53 -1.91 8.70
N PHE A 102 2.83 -1.09 9.68
CA PHE A 102 4.21 -0.79 10.07
C PHE A 102 4.63 -1.72 11.22
N THR A 103 5.88 -2.18 11.21
CA THR A 103 6.48 -2.76 12.42
C THR A 103 6.58 -1.71 13.52
N ASN A 104 6.71 -2.15 14.77
CA ASN A 104 6.76 -1.25 15.93
C ASN A 104 7.89 -0.21 15.87
N ASP A 105 9.01 -0.55 15.22
CA ASP A 105 10.14 0.35 15.00
C ASP A 105 10.06 1.13 13.68
N GLU A 106 8.99 0.95 12.92
CA GLU A 106 8.72 1.50 11.60
C GLU A 106 9.86 1.27 10.59
N ARG A 107 10.68 0.24 10.77
CA ARG A 107 11.77 -0.09 9.82
C ARG A 107 11.29 -0.98 8.69
N THR A 108 10.12 -1.59 8.84
CA THR A 108 9.55 -2.49 7.85
C THR A 108 8.07 -2.22 7.66
N ILE A 109 7.64 -2.21 6.41
CA ILE A 109 6.23 -2.27 6.04
C ILE A 109 5.89 -3.72 5.73
N ILE A 110 4.79 -4.16 6.31
CA ILE A 110 4.17 -5.45 6.08
C ILE A 110 3.00 -5.18 5.14
N GLN A 111 2.96 -5.89 4.02
CA GLN A 111 1.81 -5.91 3.13
C GLN A 111 1.35 -7.37 2.98
N THR A 112 0.04 -7.59 2.96
CA THR A 112 -0.53 -8.90 2.62
C THR A 112 -1.68 -8.72 1.65
N PHE A 113 -1.78 -9.56 0.63
CA PHE A 113 -2.95 -9.62 -0.26
C PHE A 113 -3.21 -11.05 -0.69
N ARG A 114 -4.41 -11.31 -1.20
CA ARG A 114 -4.81 -12.61 -1.75
C ARG A 114 -4.43 -12.66 -3.22
N THR A 115 -3.84 -13.76 -3.68
CA THR A 115 -3.44 -13.96 -5.09
C THR A 115 -4.29 -15.01 -5.80
N GLY A 116 -5.09 -15.75 -5.05
CA GLY A 116 -5.91 -16.83 -5.56
C GLY A 116 -7.28 -16.91 -4.87
N ALA A 117 -8.21 -17.55 -5.56
CA ALA A 117 -9.46 -17.98 -4.97
C ALA A 117 -9.32 -19.45 -4.53
N TRP A 118 -9.89 -19.79 -3.39
CA TRP A 118 -9.78 -21.15 -2.87
C TRP A 118 -10.66 -22.11 -3.67
N TYR A 119 -10.06 -22.82 -4.64
CA TYR A 119 -10.69 -23.90 -5.37
C TYR A 119 -9.91 -25.20 -5.19
N LYS A 120 -10.61 -26.26 -4.75
CA LYS A 120 -10.00 -27.58 -4.54
C LYS A 120 -9.34 -28.15 -5.80
N ASP A 121 -9.85 -27.77 -6.97
CA ASP A 121 -9.36 -28.25 -8.27
C ASP A 121 -8.04 -27.56 -8.69
N GLU A 122 -7.66 -26.47 -8.02
CA GLU A 122 -6.40 -25.73 -8.22
C GLU A 122 -5.32 -26.12 -7.19
N ALA A 123 -5.60 -27.09 -6.32
CA ALA A 123 -4.65 -27.54 -5.31
C ALA A 123 -3.47 -28.32 -5.94
N GLU A 124 -2.27 -27.99 -5.49
CA GLU A 124 -1.03 -28.70 -5.80
C GLU A 124 -0.75 -29.77 -4.74
N ILE A 125 0.20 -30.68 -5.03
CA ILE A 125 0.63 -31.73 -4.12
C ILE A 125 2.12 -31.56 -3.85
N ASP A 126 2.51 -31.52 -2.58
CA ASP A 126 3.91 -31.36 -2.19
C ASP A 126 4.71 -32.68 -2.27
N GLU A 127 5.98 -32.63 -1.88
CA GLU A 127 6.87 -33.81 -1.88
C GLU A 127 6.44 -34.91 -0.89
N ASN A 128 5.58 -34.60 0.08
CA ASN A 128 5.06 -35.54 1.08
C ASN A 128 3.70 -36.13 0.69
N GLY A 129 3.08 -35.62 -0.38
CA GLY A 129 1.74 -36.03 -0.83
C GLY A 129 0.61 -35.21 -0.21
N ASP A 130 0.92 -34.12 0.50
CA ASP A 130 -0.07 -33.23 1.10
C ASP A 130 -0.55 -32.22 0.05
N MET A 131 -1.87 -32.00 0.03
CA MET A 131 -2.46 -30.98 -0.85
C MET A 131 -2.21 -29.60 -0.27
N TYR A 132 -1.86 -28.64 -1.11
CA TYR A 132 -1.79 -27.23 -0.72
C TYR A 132 -2.32 -26.33 -1.83
N TYR A 133 -2.59 -25.08 -1.50
CA TYR A 133 -2.89 -24.04 -2.47
C TYR A 133 -2.22 -22.73 -2.09
N GLU A 134 -1.89 -21.93 -3.10
CA GLU A 134 -1.45 -20.55 -2.91
C GLU A 134 -2.64 -19.70 -2.47
N PHE A 135 -2.53 -19.08 -1.30
CA PHE A 135 -3.58 -18.22 -0.75
C PHE A 135 -3.31 -16.74 -1.03
N GLY A 136 -2.05 -16.33 -1.01
CA GLY A 136 -1.68 -14.93 -1.11
C GLY A 136 -0.19 -14.69 -0.96
N GLU A 137 0.18 -13.43 -0.82
CA GLU A 137 1.54 -13.01 -0.54
C GLU A 137 1.63 -12.24 0.79
N LEU A 138 2.75 -12.44 1.48
CA LEU A 138 3.26 -11.59 2.55
C LEU A 138 4.51 -10.89 2.03
N ASN A 139 4.43 -9.57 1.91
CA ASN A 139 5.53 -8.75 1.44
C ASN A 139 6.10 -7.89 2.57
N LEU A 140 7.43 -7.85 2.65
CA LEU A 140 8.17 -7.14 3.69
C LEU A 140 9.10 -6.12 3.03
N LEU A 141 8.71 -4.84 3.05
CA LEU A 141 9.53 -3.74 2.56
C LEU A 141 10.43 -3.21 3.68
N SER A 142 11.74 -3.36 3.52
CA SER A 142 12.74 -2.73 4.40
C SER A 142 12.96 -1.27 4.01
N LEU A 143 12.75 -0.34 4.94
CA LEU A 143 12.99 1.10 4.73
C LEU A 143 14.49 1.46 4.75
N GLU A 144 15.34 0.60 5.29
CA GLU A 144 16.79 0.81 5.29
C GLU A 144 17.39 0.51 3.91
N THR A 145 16.88 -0.53 3.24
CA THR A 145 17.46 -1.04 1.99
C THR A 145 16.57 -0.77 0.77
N ASN A 146 15.35 -0.27 0.96
CA ASN A 146 14.30 -0.16 -0.07
C ASN A 146 14.09 -1.46 -0.85
N ASN A 147 14.16 -2.60 -0.15
CA ASN A 147 13.99 -3.92 -0.74
C ASN A 147 12.68 -4.55 -0.26
N LEU A 148 11.86 -4.98 -1.21
CA LEU A 148 10.62 -5.71 -1.00
C LEU A 148 10.89 -7.22 -1.10
N ASN A 149 10.93 -7.89 0.06
CA ASN A 149 11.00 -9.35 0.11
C ASN A 149 9.59 -9.92 0.01
N ARG A 150 9.37 -10.82 -0.95
CA ARG A 150 8.06 -11.41 -1.24
C ARG A 150 8.02 -12.85 -0.77
N HIS A 151 6.94 -13.22 -0.10
CA HIS A 151 6.75 -14.55 0.46
C HIS A 151 5.36 -15.08 0.10
N THR A 152 5.30 -16.20 -0.61
CA THR A 152 4.05 -16.89 -0.90
C THR A 152 3.49 -17.53 0.36
N ILE A 153 2.20 -17.33 0.63
CA ILE A 153 1.45 -17.95 1.71
C ILE A 153 0.76 -19.19 1.14
N LEU A 154 1.17 -20.36 1.63
CA LEU A 154 0.55 -21.64 1.28
C LEU A 154 -0.38 -22.10 2.41
N VAL A 155 -1.51 -22.69 2.03
CA VAL A 155 -2.44 -23.34 2.96
C VAL A 155 -2.53 -24.82 2.60
N TYR A 156 -2.41 -25.67 3.61
CA TYR A 156 -2.45 -27.13 3.55
C TYR A 156 -3.75 -27.66 4.18
#